data_AF-A0ABD5SK12-F1
#
_entry.id   AF-A0ABD5SK12-F1
#
_cell.length_a   1.000
_cell.length_b   1.000
_cell.length_c   1.000
_cell.angle_alpha   90.00
_cell.angle_beta   90.00
_cell.angle_gamma   90.00
#
_symmetry.space_group_name_H-M   'P 1'
#
loop_
_entity.id
_entity.type
_entity.pdbx_description
1 polymer ?
#
loop_
_entity_poly.entity_id
_entity_poly.type
_entity_poly.pdbx_seq_one_letter_code
_entity_poly.pdbx_strand_id
1 'polypeptide(L)'
;MIDPVVAQLVPTETLVEALVGILGFTLLAAGAGAGVAFTYRWYSADEIPEGVAVLVGVALVALWLNTQTALSQAIIGNTGLLEPGTAIYTVAAFVASAIAADAGRRLGDYLARDVFMVATPRTITEVTQLVRSAGRVITVDLPNEIEDIDGYDPIEETTKDELAGQTLLFPRRLTVDQLRERLIARLERDFGIGHVDVDLEPDGSVGYLAVGSRPAGI
;
A
#
# COMPACT_ATOMS: atom_id res chain seq x y z
N MET A 1 -16.48 -43.80 5.56
CA MET A 1 -16.29 -44.04 7.00
C MET A 1 -14.81 -44.34 7.16
N ILE A 2 -13.99 -43.33 7.46
CA ILE A 2 -12.55 -43.52 7.63
C ILE A 2 -12.37 -44.13 9.01
N ASP A 3 -11.84 -45.34 9.08
CA ASP A 3 -11.63 -46.04 10.34
C ASP A 3 -10.77 -45.19 11.29
N PRO A 4 -11.21 -44.93 12.53
CA PRO A 4 -10.44 -44.17 13.51
C PRO A 4 -9.16 -44.91 13.97
N VAL A 5 -8.91 -46.12 13.44
CA VAL A 5 -7.71 -46.92 13.70
C VAL A 5 -6.49 -46.41 12.92
N VAL A 6 -6.68 -45.76 11.76
CA VAL A 6 -5.55 -45.28 10.93
C VAL A 6 -4.80 -44.12 11.61
N ALA A 7 -5.48 -43.36 12.48
CA ALA A 7 -4.86 -42.29 13.25
C ALA A 7 -4.00 -42.79 14.43
N GLN A 8 -4.06 -44.08 14.78
CA GLN A 8 -3.37 -44.63 15.96
C GLN A 8 -2.02 -45.33 15.67
N LEU A 9 -1.53 -45.34 14.43
CA LEU A 9 -0.29 -46.06 14.06
C LEU A 9 0.79 -45.20 13.38
N VAL A 10 0.66 -43.87 13.36
CA VAL A 10 1.71 -42.98 12.86
C VAL A 10 2.48 -42.40 14.04
N PRO A 11 3.79 -42.70 14.20
CA PRO A 11 4.60 -42.14 15.28
C PRO A 11 4.55 -40.61 15.25
N THR A 12 4.35 -39.96 16.41
CA THR A 12 4.25 -38.50 16.49
C THR A 12 5.46 -37.80 15.85
N GLU A 13 6.64 -38.39 15.96
CA GLU A 13 7.88 -37.89 15.35
C GLU A 13 7.76 -37.78 13.81
N THR A 14 7.23 -38.83 13.16
CA THR A 14 7.02 -38.82 11.69
C THR A 14 6.00 -37.79 11.25
N LEU A 15 4.95 -37.57 12.06
CA LEU A 15 3.96 -36.53 11.78
C LEU A 15 4.57 -35.13 11.90
N VAL A 16 5.36 -34.88 12.94
CA VAL A 16 6.05 -33.60 13.14
C VAL A 16 7.03 -33.34 12.00
N GLU A 17 7.83 -34.32 11.61
CA GLU A 17 8.78 -34.19 10.50
C GLU A 17 8.07 -33.86 9.18
N ALA A 18 6.96 -34.55 8.88
CA ALA A 18 6.14 -34.25 7.70
C ALA A 18 5.57 -32.83 7.75
N LEU A 19 5.04 -32.39 8.89
CA LEU A 19 4.50 -31.03 9.04
C LEU A 19 5.58 -29.96 8.88
N VAL A 20 6.77 -30.17 9.44
CA VAL A 20 7.91 -29.26 9.29
C VAL A 20 8.37 -29.20 7.83
N GLY A 21 8.42 -30.34 7.14
CA GLY A 21 8.74 -30.39 5.71
C GLY A 21 7.74 -29.61 4.86
N ILE A 22 6.43 -29.84 5.07
CA ILE A 22 5.36 -29.09 4.40
C ILE A 22 5.49 -27.60 4.71
N LEU A 23 5.72 -27.22 5.97
CA LEU A 23 5.90 -25.83 6.37
C LEU A 23 7.08 -25.20 5.61
N GLY A 24 8.22 -25.90 5.51
CA GLY A 24 9.37 -25.46 4.72
C GLY A 24 9.00 -25.19 3.26
N PHE A 25 8.25 -26.08 2.62
CA PHE A 25 7.79 -25.89 1.24
C PHE A 25 6.80 -24.74 1.10
N THR A 26 5.87 -24.58 2.05
CA THR A 26 4.94 -23.45 2.03
C THR A 26 5.65 -22.11 2.14
N LEU A 27 6.67 -22.01 3.01
CA LEU A 27 7.47 -20.79 3.17
C LEU A 27 8.29 -20.51 1.92
N LEU A 28 8.88 -21.54 1.31
CA LEU A 28 9.61 -21.42 0.05
C LEU A 28 8.69 -20.92 -1.07
N ALA A 29 7.51 -21.53 -1.23
CA ALA A 29 6.56 -21.17 -2.26
C ALA A 29 5.97 -19.77 -2.03
N ALA A 30 5.67 -19.40 -0.79
CA ALA A 30 5.24 -18.06 -0.41
C ALA A 30 6.33 -17.02 -0.70
N GLY A 31 7.58 -17.29 -0.34
CA GLY A 31 8.71 -16.40 -0.63
C GLY A 31 8.93 -16.22 -2.13
N ALA A 32 8.82 -17.29 -2.90
CA ALA A 32 8.92 -17.23 -4.36
C ALA A 32 7.76 -16.41 -4.98
N GLY A 33 6.53 -16.66 -4.55
CA GLY A 33 5.36 -15.90 -4.98
C GLY A 33 5.49 -14.41 -4.63
N ALA A 34 5.94 -14.10 -3.41
CA ALA A 34 6.20 -12.74 -2.95
C ALA A 34 7.30 -12.06 -3.77
N GLY A 35 8.44 -12.74 -4.00
CA GLY A 35 9.56 -12.20 -4.74
C GLY A 35 9.24 -11.91 -6.20
N VAL A 36 8.52 -12.81 -6.88
CA VAL A 36 8.06 -12.59 -8.26
C VAL A 36 7.05 -11.44 -8.32
N ALA A 37 6.07 -11.42 -7.42
CA ALA A 37 5.08 -10.35 -7.35
C ALA A 37 5.74 -8.98 -7.11
N PHE A 38 6.64 -8.93 -6.13
CA PHE A 38 7.41 -7.75 -5.81
C PHE A 38 8.23 -7.26 -7.00
N THR A 39 9.00 -8.15 -7.64
CA THR A 39 9.90 -7.79 -8.74
C THR A 39 9.12 -7.33 -9.98
N TYR A 40 8.05 -8.06 -10.32
CA TYR A 40 7.19 -7.71 -11.46
C TYR A 40 6.55 -6.33 -11.24
N ARG A 41 5.98 -6.11 -10.07
CA ARG A 41 5.33 -4.83 -9.75
C ARG A 41 6.33 -3.69 -9.64
N TRP A 42 7.53 -3.94 -9.10
CA TRP A 42 8.60 -2.95 -9.04
C TRP A 42 9.05 -2.51 -10.44
N TYR A 43 9.13 -3.44 -11.39
CA TYR A 43 9.58 -3.14 -12.76
C TYR A 43 8.45 -2.60 -13.67
N SER A 44 7.25 -3.18 -13.59
CA SER A 44 6.14 -2.91 -14.50
C SER A 44 5.07 -1.98 -13.93
N ALA A 45 5.06 -1.70 -12.62
CA ALA A 45 3.99 -1.01 -11.90
C ALA A 45 2.60 -1.69 -11.93
N ASP A 46 2.46 -2.78 -12.69
CA ASP A 46 1.25 -3.59 -12.81
C ASP A 46 1.27 -4.82 -11.89
N GLU A 47 0.09 -5.41 -11.69
CA GLU A 47 -0.09 -6.64 -10.92
C GLU A 47 0.10 -7.87 -11.79
N ILE A 48 0.78 -8.88 -11.24
CA ILE A 48 1.03 -10.13 -11.95
C ILE A 48 -0.26 -10.97 -11.97
N PRO A 49 -0.57 -11.68 -13.08
CA PRO A 49 -1.67 -12.62 -13.12
C PRO A 49 -1.54 -13.71 -12.04
N GLU A 50 -2.63 -14.01 -11.34
CA GLU A 50 -2.64 -14.89 -10.16
C GLU A 50 -1.97 -16.24 -10.40
N GLY A 51 -2.23 -16.84 -11.56
CA GLY A 51 -1.68 -18.15 -11.92
C GLY A 51 -0.16 -18.18 -12.04
N VAL A 52 0.49 -17.08 -12.42
CA VAL A 52 1.94 -17.07 -12.67
C VAL A 52 2.72 -17.25 -11.36
N ALA A 53 2.32 -16.56 -10.29
CA ALA A 53 3.02 -16.64 -9.00
C ALA A 53 2.88 -18.03 -8.39
N VAL A 54 1.67 -18.60 -8.47
CA VAL A 54 1.38 -19.96 -8.01
C VAL A 54 2.22 -20.98 -8.80
N LEU A 55 2.26 -20.85 -10.13
CA LEU A 55 3.07 -21.72 -10.98
C LEU A 55 4.55 -21.67 -10.61
N VAL A 56 5.12 -20.47 -10.37
CA VAL A 56 6.53 -20.34 -9.96
C VAL A 56 6.78 -20.97 -8.60
N GLY A 57 5.94 -20.68 -7.60
CA GLY A 57 6.08 -21.24 -6.25
C GLY A 57 5.99 -22.77 -6.25
N VAL A 58 4.98 -23.32 -6.94
CA VAL A 58 4.79 -24.77 -7.10
C VAL A 58 5.93 -25.40 -7.91
N ALA A 59 6.41 -24.74 -8.96
CA ALA A 59 7.51 -25.25 -9.78
C ALA A 59 8.80 -25.41 -8.97
N LEU A 60 9.13 -24.47 -8.10
CA LEU A 60 10.31 -24.59 -7.24
C LEU A 60 10.19 -25.76 -6.25
N VAL A 61 9.01 -25.95 -5.66
CA VAL A 61 8.74 -27.10 -4.80
C VAL A 61 8.81 -28.41 -5.58
N ALA A 62 8.26 -28.44 -6.80
CA ALA A 62 8.35 -29.60 -7.68
C ALA A 62 9.80 -29.95 -8.02
N LEU A 63 10.61 -28.95 -8.36
CA LEU A 63 12.04 -29.13 -8.64
C LEU A 63 12.78 -29.69 -7.43
N TRP A 64 12.51 -29.16 -6.23
CA TRP A 64 13.12 -29.66 -5.01
C TRP A 64 12.75 -31.13 -4.74
N LEU A 65 11.45 -31.44 -4.74
CA LEU A 65 10.96 -32.80 -4.48
C LEU A 65 11.45 -33.80 -5.53
N ASN A 66 11.48 -33.39 -6.80
CA ASN A 66 11.99 -34.22 -7.89
C ASN A 66 13.49 -34.47 -7.75
N THR A 67 14.28 -33.44 -7.38
CA THR A 67 15.71 -33.57 -7.12
C THR A 67 15.99 -34.53 -5.96
N GLN A 68 15.26 -34.37 -4.85
CA GLN A 68 15.38 -35.24 -3.68
C GLN A 68 15.03 -36.69 -4.03
N THR A 69 13.97 -36.88 -4.81
CA THR A 69 13.53 -38.19 -5.29
C THR A 69 14.60 -38.85 -6.16
N ALA A 70 15.16 -38.11 -7.12
CA ALA A 70 16.20 -38.61 -8.01
C ALA A 70 17.47 -39.02 -7.23
N LEU A 71 17.84 -38.22 -6.21
CA LEU A 71 18.96 -38.52 -5.35
C LEU A 71 18.71 -39.77 -4.49
N SER A 72 17.52 -39.89 -3.89
CA SER A 72 17.12 -41.07 -3.14
C SER A 72 17.13 -42.34 -4.02
N GLN A 73 16.67 -42.22 -5.27
CA GLN A 73 16.72 -43.33 -6.22
C GLN A 73 18.15 -43.76 -6.52
N ALA A 74 19.07 -42.81 -6.74
CA ALA A 74 20.46 -43.11 -7.05
C ALA A 74 21.21 -43.76 -5.89
N ILE A 75 20.90 -43.39 -4.64
CA ILE A 75 21.59 -43.87 -3.44
C ILE A 75 20.98 -45.16 -2.91
N ILE A 76 19.64 -45.21 -2.80
CA ILE A 76 18.90 -46.25 -2.07
C ILE A 76 18.23 -47.25 -3.03
N GLY A 77 18.03 -46.88 -4.30
CA GLY A 77 17.41 -47.74 -5.32
C GLY A 77 15.89 -47.92 -5.19
N ASN A 78 15.27 -47.38 -4.13
CA ASN A 78 13.83 -47.35 -3.91
C ASN A 78 13.40 -45.94 -3.54
N THR A 79 12.31 -45.47 -4.15
CA THR A 79 11.78 -44.11 -3.94
C THR A 79 10.46 -44.08 -3.17
N GLY A 80 9.79 -45.23 -2.99
CA GLY A 80 8.51 -45.30 -2.26
C GLY A 80 7.43 -44.34 -2.81
N LEU A 81 7.54 -43.88 -4.06
CA LEU A 81 6.66 -42.82 -4.61
C LEU A 81 5.20 -43.26 -4.71
N LEU A 82 4.99 -44.56 -4.88
CA LEU A 82 3.66 -45.16 -4.95
C LEU A 82 3.14 -45.60 -3.58
N GLU A 83 3.94 -45.47 -2.51
CA GLU A 83 3.43 -45.72 -1.17
C GLU A 83 2.40 -44.64 -0.80
N PRO A 84 1.24 -45.05 -0.24
CA PRO A 84 0.15 -44.12 0.07
C PRO A 84 0.59 -42.94 0.93
N GLY A 85 1.51 -43.15 1.88
CA GLY A 85 2.03 -42.09 2.75
C GLY A 85 2.80 -41.01 1.97
N THR A 86 3.73 -41.42 1.10
CA THR A 86 4.54 -40.52 0.28
C THR A 86 3.68 -39.75 -0.73
N ALA A 87 2.70 -40.43 -1.33
CA ALA A 87 1.77 -39.81 -2.26
C ALA A 87 0.92 -38.74 -1.55
N ILE A 88 0.34 -39.05 -0.38
CA ILE A 88 -0.45 -38.10 0.42
C ILE A 88 0.41 -36.91 0.83
N TYR A 89 1.64 -37.16 1.31
CA TYR A 89 2.58 -36.10 1.68
C TYR A 89 2.88 -35.16 0.51
N THR A 90 3.18 -35.72 -0.65
CA THR A 90 3.53 -34.95 -1.86
C THR A 90 2.36 -34.08 -2.31
N VAL A 91 1.15 -34.65 -2.36
CA VAL A 91 -0.06 -33.91 -2.71
C VAL A 91 -0.34 -32.81 -1.68
N ALA A 92 -0.24 -33.11 -0.38
CA ALA A 92 -0.43 -32.13 0.68
C ALA A 92 0.59 -30.98 0.58
N ALA A 93 1.85 -31.30 0.33
CA ALA A 93 2.92 -30.32 0.13
C ALA A 93 2.62 -29.41 -1.08
N PHE A 94 2.19 -29.97 -2.21
CA PHE A 94 1.85 -29.18 -3.39
C PHE A 94 0.64 -28.26 -3.17
N VAL A 95 -0.44 -28.78 -2.58
CA VAL A 95 -1.64 -27.99 -2.30
C VAL A 95 -1.33 -26.87 -1.31
N ALA A 96 -0.64 -27.17 -0.21
CA ALA A 96 -0.25 -26.17 0.77
C ALA A 96 0.67 -25.12 0.14
N SER A 97 1.63 -25.54 -0.68
CA SER A 97 2.56 -24.63 -1.38
C SER A 97 1.85 -23.74 -2.38
N ALA A 98 0.85 -24.25 -3.12
CA ALA A 98 0.07 -23.45 -4.06
C ALA A 98 -0.71 -22.34 -3.33
N ILE A 99 -1.36 -22.67 -2.21
CA ILE A 99 -2.07 -21.69 -1.36
C ILE A 99 -1.08 -20.67 -0.81
N ALA A 100 0.06 -21.13 -0.30
CA ALA A 100 1.10 -20.27 0.25
C ALA A 100 1.71 -19.35 -0.80
N ALA A 101 1.89 -19.82 -2.04
CA ALA A 101 2.36 -19.00 -3.15
C ALA A 101 1.38 -17.87 -3.52
N ASP A 102 0.06 -18.12 -3.50
CA ASP A 102 -0.92 -17.03 -3.70
C ASP A 102 -0.91 -16.04 -2.52
N ALA A 103 -0.82 -16.52 -1.29
CA ALA A 103 -0.69 -15.64 -0.12
C ALA A 103 0.60 -14.79 -0.20
N GLY A 104 1.71 -15.43 -0.58
CA GLY A 104 3.00 -14.78 -0.82
C GLY A 104 2.92 -13.72 -1.91
N ARG A 105 2.26 -14.01 -3.04
CA ARG A 105 2.01 -13.02 -4.10
C ARG A 105 1.35 -11.76 -3.55
N ARG A 106 0.28 -11.90 -2.78
CA ARG A 106 -0.41 -10.76 -2.16
C ARG A 106 0.52 -9.98 -1.24
N LEU A 107 1.28 -10.67 -0.39
CA LEU A 107 2.30 -10.05 0.48
C LEU A 107 3.34 -9.28 -0.33
N GLY A 108 3.86 -9.85 -1.41
CA GLY A 108 4.81 -9.19 -2.32
C GLY A 108 4.21 -7.94 -2.98
N ASP A 109 2.94 -8.00 -3.38
CA ASP A 109 2.19 -6.88 -3.92
C ASP A 109 2.03 -5.73 -2.89
N TYR A 110 1.80 -6.04 -1.61
CA TYR A 110 1.76 -5.04 -0.54
C TYR A 110 3.14 -4.43 -0.30
N LEU A 111 4.18 -5.26 -0.16
CA LEU A 111 5.55 -4.81 0.08
C LEU A 111 6.06 -3.92 -1.06
N ALA A 112 5.73 -4.24 -2.31
CA ALA A 112 6.10 -3.41 -3.45
C ALA A 112 5.46 -2.03 -3.41
N ARG A 113 4.24 -1.88 -2.88
CA ARG A 113 3.59 -0.57 -2.69
C ARG A 113 4.29 0.25 -1.60
N ASP A 114 4.74 -0.38 -0.52
CA ASP A 114 5.37 0.32 0.61
C ASP A 114 6.83 0.70 0.35
N VAL A 115 7.55 -0.06 -0.48
CA VAL A 115 8.94 0.29 -0.87
C VAL A 115 9.00 1.59 -1.70
N PHE A 116 7.91 2.00 -2.35
CA PHE A 116 7.81 3.33 -2.96
C PHE A 116 7.94 4.48 -1.93
N MET A 117 7.69 4.24 -0.63
CA MET A 117 7.87 5.26 0.42
C MET A 117 9.30 5.35 0.98
N VAL A 118 10.09 4.28 0.89
CA VAL A 118 11.40 4.21 1.59
C VAL A 118 12.61 4.26 0.65
N ALA A 119 12.46 3.86 -0.62
CA ALA A 119 13.62 3.66 -1.51
C ALA A 119 13.76 4.65 -2.67
N THR A 120 12.87 5.65 -2.81
CA THR A 120 12.96 6.60 -3.94
C THR A 120 13.58 7.92 -3.48
N PRO A 121 14.87 8.19 -3.76
CA PRO A 121 15.39 9.54 -3.70
C PRO A 121 14.71 10.36 -4.81
N ARG A 122 13.68 11.12 -4.43
CA ARG A 122 12.94 12.13 -5.23
C ARG A 122 13.42 12.24 -6.69
N THR A 123 13.02 11.28 -7.52
CA THR A 123 13.42 11.25 -8.94
C THR A 123 12.46 12.13 -9.73
N ILE A 124 13.03 12.95 -10.61
CA ILE A 124 12.43 14.02 -11.44
C ILE A 124 11.16 13.62 -12.24
N THR A 125 10.78 12.33 -12.27
CA THR A 125 9.55 11.83 -12.89
C THR A 125 8.28 12.26 -12.16
N GLU A 126 8.30 12.43 -10.84
CA GLU A 126 7.14 12.91 -10.08
C GLU A 126 6.76 14.35 -10.46
N VAL A 127 7.70 15.14 -10.99
CA VAL A 127 7.43 16.49 -11.51
C VAL A 127 6.56 16.42 -12.76
N THR A 128 6.57 15.34 -13.56
CA THR A 128 5.71 15.21 -14.76
C THR A 128 4.26 14.87 -14.41
N GLN A 129 4.03 14.07 -13.35
CA GLN A 129 2.70 13.78 -12.82
C GLN A 129 2.15 14.97 -12.04
N LEU A 130 3.01 15.65 -11.28
CA LEU A 130 2.67 16.92 -10.63
C LEU A 130 2.41 18.03 -11.65
N VAL A 131 3.03 18.03 -12.84
CA VAL A 131 2.71 18.98 -13.94
C VAL A 131 1.41 18.60 -14.66
N ARG A 132 1.08 17.30 -14.77
CA ARG A 132 -0.20 16.84 -15.33
C ARG A 132 -1.38 17.14 -14.39
N SER A 133 -1.16 17.14 -13.07
CA SER A 133 -2.14 17.62 -12.08
C SER A 133 -2.07 19.15 -11.87
N ALA A 134 -0.91 19.79 -12.04
CA ALA A 134 -0.77 21.25 -11.97
C ALA A 134 -1.45 21.97 -13.14
N GLY A 135 -1.62 21.32 -14.30
CA GLY A 135 -2.54 21.78 -15.35
C GLY A 135 -4.02 21.74 -14.95
N ARG A 136 -4.34 21.23 -13.75
CA ARG A 136 -5.70 21.00 -13.25
C ARG A 136 -5.99 21.65 -11.90
N VAL A 137 -5.11 22.53 -11.41
CA VAL A 137 -5.33 23.33 -10.20
C VAL A 137 -5.40 24.82 -10.54
N ILE A 138 -6.10 25.58 -9.71
CA ILE A 138 -6.05 27.05 -9.66
C ILE A 138 -5.21 27.44 -8.44
N THR A 139 -4.35 28.43 -8.62
CA THR A 139 -3.57 29.07 -7.56
C THR A 139 -4.37 30.24 -7.02
N VAL A 140 -4.48 30.34 -5.71
CA VAL A 140 -5.06 31.49 -5.01
C VAL A 140 -3.95 32.06 -4.15
N ASP A 141 -3.52 33.28 -4.48
CA ASP A 141 -2.50 34.00 -3.73
C ASP A 141 -3.17 34.82 -2.63
N LEU A 142 -2.73 34.60 -1.38
CA LEU A 142 -3.19 35.39 -0.25
C LEU A 142 -2.50 36.77 -0.24
N PRO A 143 -3.18 37.84 0.22
CA PRO A 143 -2.56 39.14 0.35
C PRO A 143 -1.39 39.12 1.35
N ASN A 144 -0.47 40.07 1.23
CA ASN A 144 0.66 40.20 2.16
C ASN A 144 0.25 40.77 3.52
N GLU A 145 -0.90 41.43 3.58
CA GLU A 145 -1.45 42.04 4.78
C GLU A 145 -2.80 41.39 5.05
N ILE A 146 -2.93 40.78 6.23
CA ILE A 146 -4.16 40.11 6.67
C ILE A 146 -4.78 40.94 7.79
N GLU A 147 -6.01 41.40 7.58
CA GLU A 147 -6.74 42.23 8.53
C GLU A 147 -7.41 41.39 9.62
N ASP A 148 -7.74 42.02 10.75
CA ASP A 148 -8.61 41.42 11.77
C ASP A 148 -10.07 41.70 11.45
N ILE A 149 -10.93 40.70 11.66
CA ILE A 149 -12.37 40.91 11.52
C ILE A 149 -12.87 41.78 12.68
N ASP A 150 -13.58 42.86 12.32
CA ASP A 150 -14.26 43.72 13.28
C ASP A 150 -15.25 42.91 14.16
N GLY A 151 -15.10 43.04 15.48
CA GLY A 151 -15.95 42.33 16.45
C GLY A 151 -15.52 40.89 16.74
N TYR A 152 -14.32 40.48 16.31
CA TYR A 152 -13.69 39.22 16.71
C TYR A 152 -12.38 39.47 17.47
N ASP A 153 -12.01 38.53 18.33
CA ASP A 153 -10.69 38.54 18.96
C ASP A 153 -9.62 38.28 17.87
N PRO A 154 -8.55 39.11 17.81
CA PRO A 154 -7.50 38.97 16.81
C PRO A 154 -6.77 37.64 16.95
N ILE A 155 -6.27 37.11 15.84
CA ILE A 155 -5.42 35.90 15.86
C ILE A 155 -3.97 36.27 16.22
N GLU A 156 -3.17 35.27 16.61
CA GLU A 156 -1.74 35.48 16.88
C GLU A 156 -1.02 36.02 15.64
N GLU A 157 -0.19 37.04 15.83
CA GLU A 157 0.56 37.73 14.75
C GLU A 157 1.44 36.74 13.96
N THR A 158 2.00 35.74 14.65
CA THR A 158 2.74 34.62 14.05
C THR A 158 1.93 33.83 13.02
N THR A 159 0.62 33.66 13.24
CA THR A 159 -0.26 32.96 12.29
C THR A 159 -0.56 33.83 11.08
N LYS A 160 -0.69 35.16 11.27
CA LYS A 160 -0.84 36.10 10.15
C LYS A 160 0.40 36.14 9.27
N ASP A 161 1.58 36.15 9.87
CA ASP A 161 2.85 36.13 9.16
C ASP A 161 3.04 34.85 8.33
N GLU A 162 2.55 33.71 8.82
CA GLU A 162 2.58 32.44 8.08
C GLU A 162 1.59 32.39 6.90
N LEU A 163 0.47 33.11 7.00
CA LEU A 163 -0.56 33.22 5.97
C LEU A 163 -0.21 34.26 4.90
N ALA A 164 0.46 35.35 5.30
CA ALA A 164 0.81 36.46 4.44
C ALA A 164 1.60 36.02 3.21
N GLY A 165 1.08 36.32 2.01
CA GLY A 165 1.75 36.02 0.74
C GLY A 165 1.83 34.52 0.40
N GLN A 166 1.08 33.67 1.09
CA GLN A 166 1.07 32.23 0.81
C GLN A 166 0.21 31.91 -0.42
N THR A 167 0.69 31.02 -1.29
CA THR A 167 -0.07 30.53 -2.45
C THR A 167 -0.75 29.20 -2.13
N LEU A 168 -2.09 29.17 -2.19
CA LEU A 168 -2.89 27.97 -1.95
C LEU A 168 -3.37 27.35 -3.27
N LEU A 169 -3.37 26.01 -3.33
CA LEU A 169 -3.78 25.25 -4.51
C LEU A 169 -5.17 24.65 -4.34
N PHE A 170 -6.06 24.89 -5.30
CA PHE A 170 -7.43 24.35 -5.33
C PHE A 170 -7.72 23.59 -6.65
N PRO A 171 -8.63 22.60 -6.64
CA PRO A 171 -9.04 21.91 -7.87
C PRO A 171 -9.66 22.85 -8.91
N ARG A 172 -9.36 22.65 -10.20
CA ARG A 172 -10.12 23.30 -11.30
C ARG A 172 -11.55 22.76 -11.36
N ARG A 173 -12.49 23.61 -11.79
CA ARG A 173 -13.97 23.41 -11.84
C ARG A 173 -14.73 23.80 -10.57
N LEU A 174 -14.24 24.78 -9.83
CA LEU A 174 -15.03 25.43 -8.79
C LEU A 174 -15.61 26.73 -9.35
N THR A 175 -16.85 27.03 -8.97
CA THR A 175 -17.39 28.40 -9.08
C THR A 175 -16.70 29.31 -8.06
N VAL A 176 -16.82 30.62 -8.20
CA VAL A 176 -16.22 31.59 -7.25
C VAL A 176 -16.75 31.35 -5.83
N ASP A 177 -18.05 31.09 -5.68
CA ASP A 177 -18.65 30.77 -4.38
C ASP A 177 -18.09 29.47 -3.78
N GLN A 178 -17.94 28.43 -4.59
CA GLN A 178 -17.35 27.17 -4.12
C GLN A 178 -15.86 27.31 -3.79
N LEU A 179 -15.13 28.17 -4.50
CA LEU A 179 -13.75 28.49 -4.19
C LEU A 179 -13.66 29.21 -2.84
N ARG A 180 -14.53 30.19 -2.60
CA ARG A 180 -14.65 30.92 -1.33
C ARG A 180 -14.91 29.96 -0.17
N GLU A 181 -15.94 29.12 -0.27
CA GLU A 181 -16.27 28.14 0.78
C GLU A 181 -15.10 27.19 1.08
N ARG A 182 -14.41 26.72 0.03
CA ARG A 182 -13.26 25.82 0.18
C ARG A 182 -12.05 26.52 0.79
N LEU A 183 -11.84 27.79 0.46
CA LEU A 183 -10.78 28.61 1.02
C LEU A 183 -11.00 28.85 2.51
N ILE A 184 -12.21 29.28 2.90
CA ILE A 184 -12.60 29.46 4.30
C ILE A 184 -12.39 28.17 5.09
N ALA A 185 -12.99 27.06 4.65
CA ALA A 185 -12.88 25.78 5.34
C ALA A 185 -11.44 25.28 5.49
N ARG A 186 -10.57 25.62 4.53
CA ARG A 186 -9.15 25.26 4.60
C ARG A 186 -8.40 26.12 5.60
N LEU A 187 -8.65 27.42 5.62
CA LEU A 187 -8.04 28.35 6.57
C LEU A 187 -8.45 28.02 8.01
N GLU A 188 -9.72 27.71 8.24
CA GLU A 188 -10.22 27.28 9.55
C GLU A 188 -9.55 25.96 10.02
N ARG A 189 -9.43 24.99 9.12
CA ARG A 189 -8.91 23.66 9.46
C ARG A 189 -7.39 23.61 9.58
N ASP A 190 -6.68 24.20 8.64
CA ASP A 190 -5.22 24.07 8.54
C ASP A 190 -4.50 25.07 9.47
N PHE A 191 -5.11 26.23 9.77
CA PHE A 191 -4.53 27.29 10.60
C PHE A 191 -5.30 27.59 11.88
N GLY A 192 -6.37 26.85 12.18
CA GLY A 192 -7.12 26.99 13.43
C GLY A 192 -7.84 28.33 13.57
N ILE A 193 -8.15 28.99 12.45
CA ILE A 193 -8.87 30.27 12.42
C ILE A 193 -10.35 30.00 12.74
N GLY A 194 -10.96 30.81 13.60
CA GLY A 194 -12.36 30.59 13.98
C GLY A 194 -13.37 31.30 13.10
N HIS A 195 -12.97 32.38 12.43
CA HIS A 195 -13.78 33.07 11.45
C HIS A 195 -12.93 33.69 10.35
N VAL A 196 -13.38 33.57 9.10
CA VAL A 196 -12.69 34.09 7.93
C VAL A 196 -13.71 34.86 7.09
N ASP A 197 -13.39 36.12 6.80
CA ASP A 197 -14.07 36.90 5.77
C ASP A 197 -13.13 37.12 4.60
N VAL A 198 -13.60 36.76 3.41
CA VAL A 198 -12.80 36.81 2.19
C VAL A 198 -13.66 37.31 1.04
N ASP A 199 -13.12 38.27 0.30
CA ASP A 199 -13.70 38.76 -0.94
C ASP A 199 -12.85 38.26 -2.11
N LEU A 200 -13.50 37.55 -3.04
CA LEU A 200 -12.87 36.99 -4.22
C LEU A 200 -13.36 37.73 -5.46
N GLU A 201 -12.43 38.17 -6.28
CA GLU A 201 -12.74 38.73 -7.58
C GLU A 201 -13.29 37.67 -8.55
N PRO A 202 -13.94 38.05 -9.66
CA PRO A 202 -14.49 37.11 -10.64
C PRO A 202 -13.47 36.17 -11.29
N ASP A 203 -12.18 36.51 -11.22
CA ASP A 203 -11.06 35.70 -11.70
C ASP A 203 -10.49 34.74 -10.63
N GLY A 204 -10.99 34.82 -9.39
CA GLY A 204 -10.57 34.00 -8.25
C GLY A 204 -9.41 34.58 -7.44
N SER A 205 -8.97 35.80 -7.73
CA SER A 205 -7.98 36.51 -6.91
C SER A 205 -8.58 37.03 -5.60
N VAL A 206 -7.77 37.10 -4.55
CA VAL A 206 -8.21 37.60 -3.23
C VAL A 206 -8.03 39.11 -3.20
N GLY A 207 -9.14 39.85 -3.24
CA GLY A 207 -9.11 41.31 -3.09
C GLY A 207 -8.96 41.72 -1.63
N TYR A 208 -9.57 40.95 -0.72
CA TYR A 208 -9.62 41.23 0.71
C TYR A 208 -9.64 39.94 1.52
N LEU A 209 -8.88 39.92 2.63
CA LEU A 209 -8.89 38.82 3.60
C LEU A 209 -8.80 39.36 5.02
N ALA A 210 -9.81 39.07 5.81
CA ALA A 210 -9.83 39.31 7.25
C ALA A 210 -10.08 38.01 8.02
N VAL A 211 -9.43 37.88 9.17
CA VAL A 211 -9.50 36.68 10.01
C VAL A 211 -9.78 37.02 11.48
N GLY A 212 -10.40 36.09 12.19
CA GLY A 212 -10.73 36.23 13.61
C GLY A 212 -10.70 34.88 14.33
N SER A 213 -10.42 34.89 15.63
CA SER A 213 -10.38 33.67 16.43
C SER A 213 -11.75 33.28 17.00
N ARG A 214 -12.46 34.24 17.61
CA ARG A 214 -13.81 34.04 18.18
C ARG A 214 -14.54 35.38 18.27
N PRO A 215 -15.89 35.41 18.30
CA PRO A 215 -16.63 36.66 18.50
C PRO A 215 -16.19 37.35 19.79
N ALA A 216 -15.82 38.62 19.70
CA ALA A 216 -15.44 39.42 20.85
C ALA A 216 -16.70 39.78 21.65
N GLY A 217 -16.64 39.58 22.98
CA GLY A 217 -17.71 40.00 23.89
C GLY A 217 -18.68 38.91 24.38
N ILE A 218 -18.34 37.62 24.23
CA ILE A 218 -19.00 36.51 24.97
C ILE A 218 -17.98 35.80 25.88
#